data_AF-A0A1Q4AHY7-F1
#
_entry.id   AF-A0A1Q4AHY7-F1
#
_cell.length_a   1.000
_cell.length_b   1.000
_cell.length_c   1.000
_cell.angle_alpha   90.00
_cell.angle_beta   90.00
_cell.angle_gamma   90.00
#
_symmetry.space_group_name_H-M   'P 1'
#
loop_
_entity.id
_entity.type
_entity.pdbx_description
1 polymer ?
#
loop_
_entity_poly.entity_id
_entity_poly.type
_entity_poly.pdbx_seq_one_letter_code
_entity_poly.pdbx_strand_id
1 'polypeptide(L)'
;MLCQPAEAAKKPAGKVNLSGCIEAVQVWSITLKQDIASFMGVSRERMPALFCQRLAEGMRSGRITYSDVNALQLDQRTEFWKVIKGK
;
A
#
# COMPACT_ATOMS: atom_id res chain seq x y z
N MET A 1 -33.49 4.25 -14.22
CA MET A 1 -32.25 3.51 -13.93
C MET A 1 -31.14 4.52 -13.67
N LEU A 2 -30.77 4.74 -12.42
CA LEU A 2 -29.64 5.59 -12.04
C LEU A 2 -28.56 4.69 -11.47
N CYS A 3 -27.53 4.41 -12.27
CA CYS A 3 -26.28 3.82 -11.78
C CYS A 3 -25.62 4.85 -10.87
N GLN A 4 -25.74 4.67 -9.56
CA GLN A 4 -24.92 5.40 -8.59
C GLN A 4 -23.57 4.68 -8.50
N PRO A 5 -22.43 5.35 -8.78
CA PRO A 5 -21.14 4.77 -8.44
C PRO A 5 -21.09 4.61 -6.92
N ALA A 6 -20.64 3.44 -6.46
CA ALA A 6 -20.35 3.22 -5.06
C ALA A 6 -19.23 4.17 -4.65
N GLU A 7 -19.60 5.36 -4.17
CA GLU A 7 -18.70 6.21 -3.40
C GLU A 7 -18.44 5.45 -2.10
N ALA A 8 -17.39 4.62 -2.11
CA ALA A 8 -16.81 4.04 -0.92
C ALA A 8 -16.56 5.20 0.03
N ALA A 9 -17.45 5.34 1.01
CA ALA A 9 -17.43 6.41 1.99
C ALA A 9 -16.01 6.52 2.53
N LYS A 10 -15.30 7.55 2.07
CA LYS A 10 -13.95 7.90 2.50
C LYS A 10 -14.12 8.48 3.89
N LYS A 11 -14.40 7.62 4.87
CA LYS A 11 -14.25 7.94 6.29
C LYS A 11 -12.85 8.53 6.39
N PRO A 12 -12.68 9.79 6.80
CA PRO A 12 -11.36 10.37 6.92
C PRO A 12 -10.59 9.46 7.85
N ALA A 13 -9.61 8.74 7.31
CA ALA A 13 -8.75 7.88 8.09
C ALA A 13 -8.14 8.80 9.15
N GLY A 14 -8.53 8.60 10.42
CA GLY A 14 -7.89 9.28 11.54
C GLY A 14 -6.40 9.16 11.33
N LYS A 15 -5.68 10.29 11.38
CA LYS A 15 -4.30 10.42 10.90
C LYS A 15 -3.43 9.28 11.47
N VAL A 16 -3.31 8.18 10.73
CA VAL A 16 -2.44 7.08 11.12
C VAL A 16 -1.05 7.66 11.04
N ASN A 17 -0.29 7.59 12.14
CA ASN A 17 1.10 8.02 12.11
C ASN A 17 1.87 7.02 11.23
N LEU A 18 2.12 7.41 9.98
CA LEU A 18 2.83 6.58 9.01
C LEU A 18 4.35 6.73 9.12
N SER A 19 4.86 7.59 10.00
CA SER A 19 6.29 7.94 10.08
C SER A 19 7.15 6.70 10.27
N GLY A 20 6.81 5.82 11.23
CA GLY A 20 7.57 4.59 11.46
C GLY A 20 7.59 3.64 10.25
N CYS A 21 6.47 3.54 9.51
CA CYS A 21 6.44 2.77 8.27
C CYS A 21 7.32 3.42 7.19
N ILE A 22 7.21 4.74 7.02
CA ILE A 22 7.97 5.47 6.01
C ILE A 22 9.46 5.37 6.28
N GLU A 23 9.89 5.50 7.54
CA GLU A 23 11.28 5.33 7.98
C GLU A 23 11.78 3.91 7.69
N ALA A 24 10.97 2.89 7.97
CA ALA A 24 11.32 1.50 7.66
C ALA A 24 11.46 1.25 6.14
N VAL A 25 10.59 1.83 5.32
CA VAL A 25 10.68 1.73 3.85
C VAL A 25 11.84 2.58 3.30
N GLN A 26 12.19 3.68 3.97
CA GLN A 26 13.31 4.53 3.59
C GLN A 26 14.67 3.87 3.79
N VAL A 27 14.80 2.83 4.60
CA VAL A 27 16.07 2.11 4.74
C VAL A 27 16.21 0.91 3.80
N TRP A 28 15.20 0.63 2.96
CA TRP A 28 15.30 -0.43 1.95
C TRP A 28 16.39 -0.17 0.91
N SER A 29 16.96 -1.26 0.40
CA SER A 29 17.94 -1.23 -0.68
C SER A 29 17.41 -0.46 -1.89
N ILE A 30 18.29 0.28 -2.57
CA ILE A 30 17.94 1.13 -3.71
C ILE A 30 17.23 0.33 -4.81
N THR A 31 17.74 -0.87 -5.13
CA THR A 31 17.14 -1.77 -6.11
C THR A 31 15.71 -2.15 -5.74
N LEU A 32 15.47 -2.51 -4.48
CA LEU A 32 14.12 -2.85 -4.01
C LEU A 32 13.18 -1.65 -4.10
N LYS A 33 13.64 -0.46 -3.69
CA LYS A 33 12.84 0.76 -3.83
C LYS A 33 12.47 1.05 -5.28
N GLN A 34 13.39 0.84 -6.21
CA GLN A 34 13.15 1.04 -7.65
C GLN A 34 12.19 0.03 -8.24
N ASP A 35 12.31 -1.24 -7.87
CA ASP A 35 11.42 -2.31 -8.32
C ASP A 35 9.98 -2.05 -7.84
N ILE A 36 9.81 -1.78 -6.54
CA ILE A 36 8.49 -1.48 -5.97
C ILE A 36 7.91 -0.18 -6.53
N ALA A 37 8.73 0.87 -6.72
CA ALA A 37 8.28 2.12 -7.34
C ALA A 37 7.79 1.88 -8.78
N SER A 38 8.52 1.09 -9.57
CA SER A 38 8.14 0.70 -10.92
C SER A 38 6.84 -0.12 -10.91
N PHE A 39 6.72 -1.08 -9.99
CA PHE A 39 5.53 -1.90 -9.84
C PHE A 39 4.28 -1.08 -9.48
N MET A 40 4.44 -0.09 -8.60
CA MET A 40 3.40 0.84 -8.17
C MET A 40 3.09 1.93 -9.21
N GLY A 41 3.95 2.11 -10.22
CA GLY A 41 3.83 3.17 -11.23
C GLY A 41 4.08 4.57 -10.68
N VAL A 42 4.98 4.72 -9.70
CA VAL A 42 5.30 5.99 -9.04
C VAL A 42 6.80 6.27 -9.02
N SER A 43 7.19 7.52 -8.76
CA SER A 43 8.60 7.88 -8.56
C SER A 43 9.14 7.31 -7.25
N ARG A 44 10.44 6.97 -7.23
CA ARG A 44 11.15 6.42 -6.06
C ARG A 44 10.98 7.27 -4.79
N GLU A 45 10.92 8.60 -4.92
CA GLU A 45 10.78 9.53 -3.79
C GLU A 45 9.37 9.50 -3.19
N ARG A 46 8.34 9.30 -4.02
CA ARG A 46 6.94 9.24 -3.58
C ARG A 46 6.55 7.85 -3.08
N MET A 47 7.30 6.82 -3.48
CA MET A 47 7.01 5.42 -3.17
C MET A 47 6.84 5.15 -1.67
N PRO A 48 7.75 5.55 -0.76
CA PRO A 48 7.63 5.20 0.67
C PRO A 48 6.33 5.69 1.31
N ALA A 49 5.97 6.95 1.06
CA ALA A 49 4.75 7.54 1.59
C ALA A 49 3.49 6.86 1.03
N LEU A 50 3.43 6.65 -0.29
CA LEU A 50 2.29 6.00 -0.93
C LEU A 50 2.13 4.54 -0.53
N PHE A 51 3.25 3.82 -0.38
CA PHE A 51 3.26 2.42 0.03
C PHE A 51 2.65 2.28 1.43
N CYS A 52 3.14 3.06 2.40
CA CYS A 52 2.64 3.04 3.77
C CYS A 52 1.18 3.48 3.87
N GLN A 53 0.77 4.46 3.06
CA GLN A 53 -0.63 4.86 2.99
C GLN A 53 -1.53 3.72 2.48
N ARG A 54 -1.16 3.06 1.38
CA ARG A 54 -1.94 1.95 0.81
C ARG A 54 -1.97 0.74 1.74
N LEU A 55 -0.86 0.46 2.43
CA LEU A 55 -0.78 -0.58 3.45
C LEU A 55 -1.75 -0.30 4.61
N ALA A 56 -1.71 0.91 5.16
CA ALA A 56 -2.60 1.31 6.26
C ALA A 56 -4.08 1.23 5.84
N GLU A 57 -4.43 1.69 4.64
CA GLU A 57 -5.79 1.57 4.11
C GLU A 57 -6.20 0.12 3.85
N GLY A 58 -5.28 -0.72 3.36
CA GLY A 58 -5.49 -2.16 3.18
C GLY A 58 -5.78 -2.87 4.50
N MET A 59 -5.00 -2.58 5.53
CA MET A 59 -5.22 -3.12 6.87
C MET A 59 -6.53 -2.61 7.49
N ARG A 60 -6.80 -1.31 7.38
CA ARG A 60 -8.02 -0.68 7.90
C ARG A 60 -9.29 -1.21 7.23
N SER A 61 -9.22 -1.52 5.94
CA SER A 61 -10.35 -2.10 5.19
C SER A 61 -10.49 -3.62 5.36
N GLY A 62 -9.52 -4.29 6.01
CA GLY A 62 -9.49 -5.74 6.14
C GLY A 62 -9.08 -6.48 4.86
N ARG A 63 -8.67 -5.76 3.80
CA ARG A 63 -8.13 -6.35 2.57
C ARG A 63 -6.72 -6.90 2.73
N ILE A 64 -5.97 -6.36 3.69
CA ILE A 64 -4.67 -6.87 4.10
C ILE A 64 -4.80 -7.31 5.56
N THR A 65 -4.50 -8.56 5.83
CA THR A 65 -4.40 -9.10 7.19
C THR A 65 -2.93 -9.23 7.58
N TYR A 66 -2.66 -9.39 8.88
CA TYR A 66 -1.31 -9.72 9.36
C TYR A 66 -0.76 -11.00 8.74
N SER A 67 -1.63 -11.97 8.42
CA SER A 67 -1.23 -13.20 7.73
C SER A 67 -0.74 -12.93 6.31
N ASP A 68 -1.37 -12.00 5.58
CA ASP A 68 -0.92 -11.60 4.24
C ASP A 68 0.45 -10.94 4.29
N VAL A 69 0.74 -10.16 5.34
CA VAL A 69 2.03 -9.53 5.59
C VAL A 69 3.09 -10.58 5.96
N ASN A 70 2.75 -11.56 6.79
CA ASN A 70 3.68 -12.62 7.20
C ASN A 70 3.97 -13.63 6.07
N ALA A 71 3.01 -13.83 5.16
CA ALA A 71 3.17 -14.70 4.00
C ALA A 71 3.76 -13.96 2.77
N LEU A 72 4.30 -12.75 2.96
CA LEU A 72 4.79 -11.92 1.85
C LEU A 72 5.91 -12.61 1.09
N GLN A 73 5.65 -12.81 -0.19
CA GLN A 73 6.65 -13.20 -1.18
C GLN A 73 6.70 -12.09 -2.23
N LEU A 74 7.90 -11.54 -2.46
CA LEU A 74 8.11 -10.43 -3.38
C LEU A 74 7.73 -10.79 -4.83
N ASP A 75 7.90 -12.06 -5.21
CA ASP A 75 7.67 -12.56 -6.58
C ASP A 75 6.20 -12.94 -6.86
N GLN A 76 5.37 -13.06 -5.83
CA GLN A 76 3.98 -13.53 -5.97
C GLN A 76 2.99 -12.37 -6.04
N ARG A 77 1.98 -12.45 -6.90
CA ARG A 77 0.86 -11.48 -6.96
C ARG A 77 -0.20 -11.76 -5.89
N THR A 78 0.16 -11.56 -4.62
CA THR A 78 -0.76 -11.69 -3.47
C THR A 78 -1.76 -10.53 -3.40
N GLU A 79 -2.82 -10.67 -2.60
CA GLU A 79 -3.78 -9.58 -2.33
C GLU A 79 -3.07 -8.32 -1.81
N PHE A 80 -2.04 -8.50 -0.98
CA PHE A 80 -1.17 -7.40 -0.53
C PHE A 80 -0.64 -6.58 -1.72
N TRP A 81 -0.01 -7.23 -2.70
CA TRP A 81 0.58 -6.52 -3.84
C TRP A 81 -0.47 -5.86 -4.74
N LYS A 82 -1.70 -6.40 -4.81
CA LYS A 82 -2.80 -5.74 -5.52
C LYS A 82 -3.21 -4.43 -4.84
N VAL A 83 -3.39 -4.46 -3.52
CA VAL A 83 -3.70 -3.26 -2.72
C VAL A 83 -2.56 -2.24 -2.81
N ILE A 84 -1.31 -2.67 -2.68
CA ILE A 84 -0.14 -1.80 -2.82
C ILE A 84 -0.03 -1.22 -4.24
N LYS A 85 -0.44 -1.95 -5.28
CA LYS A 85 -0.53 -1.41 -6.65
C LYS A 85 -1.66 -0.39 -6.81
N GLY A 86 -2.67 -0.43 -5.95
CA GLY A 86 -3.88 0.38 -6.03
C GLY A 86 -4.96 -0.24 -6.93
N LYS A 87 -5.00 -1.57 -7.03
CA LYS A 87 -6.02 -2.33 -7.76
C LYS A 87 -6.95 -3.08 -6.81
#